data_AF-A0A9X1VJ36-F1
#
_entry.id   AF-A0A9X1VJ36-F1
#
_cell.length_a   1.000
_cell.length_b   1.000
_cell.length_c   1.000
_cell.angle_alpha   90.00
_cell.angle_beta   90.00
_cell.angle_gamma   90.00
#
_symmetry.space_group_name_H-M   'P 1'
#
loop_
_entity.id
_entity.type
_entity.pdbx_description
1 polymer ?
#
loop_
_entity_poly.entity_id
_entity_poly.type
_entity_poly.pdbx_seq_one_letter_code
_entity_poly.pdbx_strand_id
1 'polypeptide(L)'
;MKLPAFLFLLGLAACQPQAQTAHQPVAATPPPAEVTAVSAVLPAVFAPHDTLTAAAREMLRRYDLSALWQGATSGPQSTSVLEGFFGPDHYRFELAFTEVHRDAANPALYHVRGKCHYRKNVRPFTGTLLIRQVADLEPPYEFEDADNDAPNQSEAVGSDSAGTVYEQKVLLAHPREVRAELRIKEAPLANAGEMLAAAALQFYVKSNQRLGYLRSPFRSTDGLYNAGYLLINGSRLNISTRQVKQFVLADNVFAAAPDVYKDFEIGDRGGEMNPKYAHLGWTEKWENDEWWADSPKPKLVL
;
A
#
# COMPACT_ATOMS: atom_id res chain seq x y z
N MET A 1 -53.94 23.35 -47.65
CA MET A 1 -52.65 23.92 -47.18
C MET A 1 -51.66 22.76 -47.22
N LYS A 2 -50.80 22.55 -48.23
CA LYS A 2 -49.53 23.27 -48.61
C LYS A 2 -48.70 23.57 -47.34
N LEU A 3 -47.51 23.01 -47.07
CA LEU A 3 -46.30 22.76 -47.90
C LEU A 3 -45.49 21.52 -47.45
N PRO A 4 -44.65 20.92 -48.33
CA PRO A 4 -43.53 20.04 -47.97
C PRO A 4 -42.21 20.84 -47.81
N ALA A 5 -41.34 20.45 -46.88
CA ALA A 5 -40.03 21.07 -46.68
C ALA A 5 -38.88 20.14 -47.11
N PHE A 6 -37.99 20.74 -47.89
CA PHE A 6 -36.96 20.17 -48.74
C PHE A 6 -35.72 19.70 -47.99
N LEU A 7 -35.16 18.59 -48.49
CA LEU A 7 -33.79 18.12 -48.29
C LEU A 7 -32.79 19.18 -48.81
N PHE A 8 -31.70 19.46 -48.08
CA PHE A 8 -30.45 19.95 -48.67
C PHE A 8 -29.26 19.26 -48.00
N LEU A 9 -28.69 18.30 -48.73
CA LEU A 9 -27.35 17.75 -48.53
C LEU A 9 -26.33 18.76 -49.06
N LEU A 10 -25.41 19.21 -48.20
CA LEU A 10 -24.20 19.91 -48.62
C LEU A 10 -22.99 19.02 -48.29
N GLY A 11 -22.56 18.27 -49.31
CA GLY A 11 -21.30 17.55 -49.29
C GLY A 11 -20.14 18.52 -49.49
N LEU A 12 -19.34 18.71 -48.46
CA LEU A 12 -18.03 19.37 -48.57
C LEU A 12 -16.99 18.29 -48.89
N ALA A 13 -16.65 18.18 -50.17
CA ALA A 13 -15.47 17.45 -50.63
C ALA A 13 -14.22 18.28 -50.31
N ALA A 14 -13.56 17.97 -49.20
CA ALA A 14 -12.23 18.50 -48.91
C ALA A 14 -11.18 17.66 -49.64
N CYS A 15 -10.51 18.25 -50.63
CA CYS A 15 -9.30 17.69 -51.24
C CYS A 15 -8.21 17.57 -50.16
N GLN A 16 -7.93 16.34 -49.71
CA GLN A 16 -6.72 16.07 -48.94
C GLN A 16 -5.51 16.03 -49.88
N PRO A 17 -4.44 16.81 -49.63
CA PRO A 17 -3.19 16.66 -50.34
C PRO A 17 -2.57 15.30 -49.98
N GLN A 18 -2.38 14.48 -51.00
CA GLN A 18 -1.70 13.20 -50.92
C GLN A 18 -0.20 13.45 -50.63
N ALA A 19 0.18 13.33 -49.36
CA ALA A 19 1.58 13.39 -48.96
C ALA A 19 2.35 12.24 -49.62
N GLN A 20 3.28 12.59 -50.51
CA GLN A 20 4.23 11.65 -51.10
C GLN A 20 5.07 11.03 -49.97
N THR A 21 4.81 9.77 -49.70
CA THR A 21 5.61 8.96 -48.78
C THR A 21 6.93 8.66 -49.47
N ALA A 22 7.99 9.39 -49.10
CA ALA A 22 9.34 9.03 -49.47
C ALA A 22 9.62 7.63 -48.91
N HIS A 23 9.88 6.66 -49.80
CA HIS A 23 10.35 5.33 -49.42
C HIS A 23 11.73 5.46 -48.77
N GLN A 24 11.76 5.59 -47.45
CA GLN A 24 12.97 5.35 -46.68
C GLN A 24 13.34 3.87 -46.81
N PRO A 25 14.58 3.54 -47.18
CA PRO A 25 15.05 2.16 -47.19
C PRO A 25 14.92 1.59 -45.77
N VAL A 26 14.10 0.54 -45.64
CA VAL A 26 13.90 -0.19 -44.40
C VAL A 26 15.23 -0.82 -44.03
N ALA A 27 15.93 -0.22 -43.06
CA ALA A 27 17.11 -0.81 -42.46
C ALA A 27 16.71 -2.20 -41.91
N ALA A 28 17.48 -3.22 -42.30
CA ALA A 28 17.26 -4.60 -41.90
C ALA A 28 17.08 -4.65 -40.37
N THR A 29 15.95 -5.21 -39.93
CA THR A 29 15.64 -5.38 -38.52
C THR A 29 16.77 -6.19 -37.89
N PRO A 30 17.50 -5.65 -36.89
CA PRO A 30 18.52 -6.42 -36.21
C PRO A 30 17.86 -7.68 -35.63
N PRO A 31 18.54 -8.85 -35.70
CA PRO A 31 18.00 -10.07 -35.12
C PRO A 31 17.64 -9.80 -33.66
N PRO A 32 16.45 -10.26 -33.19
CA PRO A 32 16.02 -10.05 -31.82
C PRO A 32 17.13 -10.55 -30.90
N ALA A 33 17.69 -9.65 -30.10
CA ALA A 33 18.71 -9.98 -29.13
C ALA A 33 18.18 -11.16 -28.29
N GLU A 34 18.94 -12.25 -28.25
CA GLU A 34 18.65 -13.38 -27.37
C GLU A 34 18.61 -12.86 -25.94
N VAL A 35 17.38 -12.71 -25.41
CA VAL A 35 17.18 -12.34 -24.02
C VAL A 35 17.51 -13.58 -23.20
N THR A 36 18.74 -13.65 -22.70
CA THR A 36 19.18 -14.71 -21.79
C THR A 36 18.19 -14.79 -20.63
N ALA A 37 17.41 -15.87 -20.56
CA ALA A 37 16.42 -16.08 -19.54
C ALA A 37 17.12 -16.29 -18.19
N VAL A 38 17.31 -15.21 -17.44
CA VAL A 38 17.77 -15.28 -16.05
C VAL A 38 16.68 -15.98 -15.26
N SER A 39 17.03 -17.09 -14.58
CA SER A 39 16.10 -17.82 -13.74
C SER A 39 15.58 -16.90 -12.64
N ALA A 40 14.35 -16.46 -12.80
CA ALA A 40 13.71 -15.50 -11.92
C ALA A 40 13.30 -16.17 -10.60
N VAL A 41 14.20 -16.11 -9.62
CA VAL A 41 13.95 -16.50 -8.23
C VAL A 41 13.69 -15.22 -7.42
N LEU A 42 12.67 -15.25 -6.55
CA LEU A 42 12.42 -14.14 -5.63
C LEU A 42 13.55 -14.07 -4.59
N PRO A 43 14.14 -12.90 -4.35
CA PRO A 43 15.20 -12.75 -3.35
C PRO A 43 14.65 -13.03 -1.95
N ALA A 44 15.47 -13.68 -1.11
CA ALA A 44 15.14 -13.83 0.29
C ALA A 44 15.08 -12.45 0.96
N VAL A 45 14.11 -12.28 1.85
CA VAL A 45 13.84 -11.00 2.53
C VAL A 45 14.49 -10.95 3.90
N PHE A 46 14.54 -12.10 4.59
CA PHE A 46 15.09 -12.23 5.93
C PHE A 46 16.33 -13.12 5.90
N ALA A 47 17.31 -12.78 6.74
CA ALA A 47 18.46 -13.60 7.00
C ALA A 47 18.12 -14.71 8.02
N PRO A 48 18.89 -15.82 8.06
CA PRO A 48 18.64 -16.91 9.01
C PRO A 48 18.67 -16.50 10.49
N HIS A 49 19.34 -15.40 10.85
CA HIS A 49 19.42 -14.89 12.22
C HIS A 49 18.18 -14.08 12.64
N ASP A 50 17.30 -13.73 11.69
CA ASP A 50 16.05 -13.03 11.97
C ASP A 50 15.03 -14.00 12.60
N THR A 51 15.24 -14.24 13.89
CA THR A 51 14.51 -15.25 14.66
C THR A 51 13.82 -14.63 15.88
N LEU A 52 12.65 -15.17 16.19
CA LEU A 52 11.87 -14.75 17.34
C LEU A 52 12.51 -15.23 18.65
N THR A 53 12.77 -14.28 19.54
CA THR A 53 13.15 -14.53 20.94
C THR A 53 12.02 -15.22 21.71
N ALA A 54 12.33 -15.82 22.86
CA ALA A 54 11.31 -16.46 23.70
C ALA A 54 10.25 -15.46 24.19
N ALA A 55 10.68 -14.26 24.60
CA ALA A 55 9.78 -13.19 25.02
C ALA A 55 8.85 -12.73 23.89
N ALA A 56 9.38 -12.61 22.66
CA ALA A 56 8.58 -12.28 21.48
C ALA A 56 7.52 -13.35 21.19
N ARG A 57 7.87 -14.64 21.30
CA ARG A 57 6.89 -15.74 21.12
C ARG A 57 5.79 -15.71 22.17
N GLU A 58 6.13 -15.39 23.42
CA GLU A 58 5.14 -15.28 24.48
C GLU A 58 4.20 -14.09 24.26
N MET A 59 4.74 -12.95 23.80
CA MET A 59 3.94 -11.80 23.39
C MET A 59 2.93 -12.19 22.30
N LEU A 60 3.38 -12.90 21.26
CA LEU A 60 2.51 -13.32 20.15
C LEU A 60 1.48 -14.39 20.53
N ARG A 61 1.69 -15.15 21.61
CA ARG A 61 0.64 -16.01 22.19
C ARG A 61 -0.46 -15.17 22.82
N ARG A 62 -0.07 -14.15 23.58
CA ARG A 62 -0.98 -13.28 24.33
C ARG A 62 -1.79 -12.35 23.44
N TYR A 63 -1.15 -11.77 22.43
CA TYR A 63 -1.76 -10.75 21.58
C TYR A 63 -1.95 -11.25 20.16
N ASP A 64 -3.18 -11.15 19.67
CA ASP A 64 -3.50 -11.44 18.28
C ASP A 64 -3.38 -10.16 17.44
N LEU A 65 -2.44 -10.15 16.49
CA LEU A 65 -2.18 -8.99 15.64
C LEU A 65 -3.05 -8.98 14.37
N SER A 66 -3.99 -9.92 14.21
CA SER A 66 -4.81 -10.05 13.00
C SER A 66 -5.48 -8.74 12.58
N ALA A 67 -6.14 -8.06 13.52
CA ALA A 67 -6.83 -6.80 13.25
C ALA A 67 -5.86 -5.69 12.82
N LEU A 68 -4.65 -5.68 13.39
CA LEU A 68 -3.60 -4.72 13.02
C LEU A 68 -3.08 -4.96 11.60
N TRP A 69 -2.78 -6.21 11.25
CA TRP A 69 -2.35 -6.57 9.90
C TRP A 69 -3.42 -6.28 8.84
N GLN A 70 -4.70 -6.38 9.21
CA GLN A 70 -5.82 -6.05 8.33
C GLN A 70 -5.98 -4.54 8.10
N GLY A 71 -5.36 -3.69 8.91
CA GLY A 71 -5.54 -2.23 8.84
C GLY A 71 -6.91 -1.78 9.38
N ALA A 72 -7.50 -2.53 10.31
CA ALA A 72 -8.75 -2.16 10.97
C ALA A 72 -8.53 -1.01 11.97
N THR A 73 -8.58 0.23 11.49
CA THR A 73 -8.38 1.44 12.31
C THR A 73 -9.66 1.90 13.02
N SER A 74 -10.84 1.59 12.50
CA SER A 74 -12.13 2.08 13.02
C SER A 74 -13.11 0.94 13.37
N GLY A 75 -12.57 -0.23 13.71
CA GLY A 75 -13.35 -1.41 14.10
C GLY A 75 -13.30 -2.55 13.08
N PRO A 76 -13.96 -3.69 13.36
CA PRO A 76 -13.78 -4.95 12.64
C PRO A 76 -14.28 -4.95 11.18
N GLN A 77 -14.83 -3.84 10.69
CA GLN A 77 -15.40 -3.69 9.35
C GLN A 77 -14.61 -2.71 8.46
N SER A 78 -13.63 -1.98 9.00
CA SER A 78 -12.79 -1.11 8.18
C SER A 78 -11.62 -1.92 7.62
N THR A 79 -11.56 -2.12 6.31
CA THR A 79 -10.34 -2.62 5.63
C THR A 79 -9.55 -1.42 5.14
N SER A 80 -8.28 -1.30 5.54
CA SER A 80 -7.40 -0.30 4.95
C SER A 80 -6.86 -0.80 3.60
N VAL A 81 -6.80 0.11 2.63
CA VAL A 81 -6.13 -0.13 1.35
C VAL A 81 -4.71 0.38 1.49
N LEU A 82 -3.74 -0.51 1.33
CA LEU A 82 -2.34 -0.13 1.21
C LEU A 82 -2.08 0.37 -0.20
N GLU A 83 -1.43 1.51 -0.31
CA GLU A 83 -1.05 2.12 -1.57
C GLU A 83 0.45 1.96 -1.82
N GLY A 84 0.83 1.92 -3.09
CA GLY A 84 2.17 1.53 -3.45
C GLY A 84 2.48 1.69 -4.93
N PHE A 85 3.65 1.19 -5.30
CA PHE A 85 4.10 1.15 -6.68
C PHE A 85 5.03 -0.02 -6.99
N PHE A 86 5.08 -0.40 -8.27
CA PHE A 86 6.06 -1.33 -8.81
C PHE A 86 7.19 -0.59 -9.52
N GLY A 87 8.40 -1.11 -9.33
CA GLY A 87 9.57 -0.86 -10.17
C GLY A 87 10.04 0.60 -10.18
N PRO A 88 11.07 0.90 -10.99
CA PRO A 88 11.55 2.26 -11.20
C PRO A 88 10.57 3.10 -12.03
N ASP A 89 9.59 2.46 -12.69
CA ASP A 89 8.50 3.14 -13.40
C ASP A 89 7.40 3.64 -12.46
N HIS A 90 7.48 3.32 -11.16
CA HIS A 90 6.56 3.75 -10.11
C HIS A 90 5.08 3.55 -10.47
N TYR A 91 4.77 2.43 -11.14
CA TYR A 91 3.39 2.14 -11.55
C TYR A 91 2.53 1.84 -10.33
N ARG A 92 1.40 2.55 -10.16
CA ARG A 92 0.54 2.43 -8.96
C ARG A 92 0.05 1.01 -8.74
N PHE A 93 0.05 0.62 -7.48
CA PHE A 93 -0.33 -0.69 -7.01
C PHE A 93 -1.06 -0.53 -5.68
N GLU A 94 -2.16 -1.25 -5.50
CA GLU A 94 -2.91 -1.23 -4.25
C GLU A 94 -3.17 -2.66 -3.76
N LEU A 95 -3.24 -2.82 -2.44
CA LEU A 95 -3.45 -4.10 -1.79
C LEU A 95 -4.37 -3.93 -0.58
N ALA A 96 -5.41 -4.75 -0.49
CA ALA A 96 -6.32 -4.78 0.64
C ALA A 96 -6.35 -6.19 1.23
N PHE A 97 -6.11 -6.30 2.55
CA PHE A 97 -6.33 -7.54 3.28
C PHE A 97 -7.80 -7.61 3.71
N THR A 98 -8.55 -8.55 3.16
CA THR A 98 -9.98 -8.73 3.50
C THR A 98 -10.18 -9.71 4.65
N GLU A 99 -9.19 -10.57 4.91
CA GLU A 99 -9.21 -11.54 6.00
C GLU A 99 -7.77 -11.77 6.48
N VAL A 100 -7.56 -11.67 7.79
CA VAL A 100 -6.31 -12.07 8.44
C VAL A 100 -6.64 -12.88 9.68
N HIS A 101 -6.17 -14.13 9.74
CA HIS A 101 -6.35 -14.97 10.92
C HIS A 101 -5.03 -15.57 11.39
N ARG A 102 -4.79 -15.49 12.70
CA ARG A 102 -3.65 -16.12 13.35
C ARG A 102 -3.79 -17.64 13.32
N ASP A 103 -2.70 -18.33 13.03
CA ASP A 103 -2.62 -19.78 13.11
C ASP A 103 -2.66 -20.24 14.58
N ALA A 104 -3.55 -21.19 14.90
CA ALA A 104 -3.76 -21.63 16.27
C ALA A 104 -2.58 -22.42 16.85
N ALA A 105 -1.81 -23.13 16.01
CA ALA A 105 -0.66 -23.92 16.43
C ALA A 105 0.63 -23.10 16.44
N ASN A 106 0.71 -22.07 15.60
CA ASN A 106 1.86 -21.18 15.49
C ASN A 106 1.44 -19.70 15.56
N PRO A 107 1.44 -19.07 16.74
CA PRO A 107 1.01 -17.67 16.92
C PRO A 107 1.84 -16.62 16.16
N ALA A 108 2.98 -17.00 15.57
CA ALA A 108 3.77 -16.14 14.70
C ALA A 108 3.36 -16.21 13.21
N LEU A 109 2.53 -17.18 12.83
CA LEU A 109 2.03 -17.36 11.48
C LEU A 109 0.60 -16.83 11.38
N TYR A 110 0.34 -16.07 10.33
CA TYR A 110 -0.98 -15.57 9.97
C TYR A 110 -1.28 -16.03 8.55
N HIS A 111 -2.52 -16.43 8.32
CA HIS A 111 -3.03 -16.69 7.00
C HIS A 111 -3.79 -15.45 6.53
N VAL A 112 -3.56 -15.07 5.28
CA VAL A 112 -4.10 -13.85 4.72
C VAL A 112 -4.88 -14.12 3.44
N ARG A 113 -5.95 -13.36 3.26
CA ARG A 113 -6.68 -13.24 2.00
C ARG A 113 -6.94 -11.78 1.70
N GLY A 114 -7.10 -11.48 0.43
CA GLY A 114 -7.34 -10.11 0.03
C GLY A 114 -7.47 -9.96 -1.46
N LYS A 115 -7.40 -8.71 -1.90
CA LYS A 115 -7.45 -8.33 -3.30
C LYS A 115 -6.33 -7.35 -3.60
N CYS A 116 -5.72 -7.51 -4.76
CA CYS A 116 -4.73 -6.59 -5.29
C CYS A 116 -5.33 -5.86 -6.50
N HIS A 117 -5.03 -4.57 -6.63
CA HIS A 117 -5.46 -3.77 -7.77
C HIS A 117 -4.23 -3.28 -8.53
N TYR A 118 -4.08 -3.76 -9.75
CA TYR A 118 -2.94 -3.44 -10.61
C TYR A 118 -3.39 -3.31 -12.05
N ARG A 119 -3.06 -2.18 -12.71
CA ARG A 119 -3.43 -1.91 -14.10
C ARG A 119 -4.92 -2.12 -14.39
N LYS A 120 -5.80 -1.61 -13.51
CA LYS A 120 -7.27 -1.77 -13.59
C LYS A 120 -7.78 -3.20 -13.42
N ASN A 121 -6.91 -4.14 -13.03
CA ASN A 121 -7.30 -5.52 -12.75
C ASN A 121 -7.31 -5.74 -11.25
N VAL A 122 -8.49 -6.02 -10.71
CA VAL A 122 -8.67 -6.46 -9.32
C VAL A 122 -8.57 -7.98 -9.28
N ARG A 123 -7.68 -8.51 -8.45
CA ARG A 123 -7.41 -9.95 -8.39
C ARG A 123 -7.33 -10.42 -6.95
N PRO A 124 -8.07 -11.48 -6.57
CA PRO A 124 -7.96 -12.02 -5.23
C PRO A 124 -6.59 -12.69 -5.06
N PHE A 125 -6.10 -12.70 -3.82
CA PHE A 125 -4.90 -13.43 -3.42
C PHE A 125 -5.14 -14.20 -2.13
N THR A 126 -4.27 -15.19 -1.91
CA THR A 126 -4.14 -15.91 -0.64
C THR A 126 -2.67 -16.00 -0.27
N GLY A 127 -2.36 -16.17 1.01
CA GLY A 127 -0.98 -16.27 1.43
C GLY A 127 -0.78 -16.39 2.93
N THR A 128 0.44 -16.12 3.34
CA THR A 128 0.87 -16.17 4.74
C THR A 128 1.75 -14.99 5.10
N LEU A 129 1.65 -14.57 6.36
CA LEU A 129 2.55 -13.63 6.99
C LEU A 129 3.20 -14.32 8.20
N LEU A 130 4.53 -14.48 8.17
CA LEU A 130 5.29 -15.12 9.23
C LEU A 130 6.14 -14.09 9.96
N ILE A 131 5.81 -13.81 11.21
CA ILE A 131 6.58 -12.89 12.05
C ILE A 131 7.95 -13.51 12.35
N ARG A 132 8.99 -12.75 12.05
CA ARG A 132 10.40 -13.12 12.22
C ARG A 132 11.05 -12.41 13.39
N GLN A 133 10.67 -11.16 13.64
CA GLN A 133 11.26 -10.32 14.69
C GLN A 133 10.18 -9.50 15.40
N VAL A 134 10.46 -9.21 16.67
CA VAL A 134 9.74 -8.23 17.49
C VAL A 134 10.80 -7.41 18.20
N ALA A 135 10.75 -6.10 18.06
CA ALA A 135 11.62 -5.16 18.75
C ALA A 135 10.75 -4.20 19.57
N ASP A 136 11.21 -3.88 20.78
CA ASP A 136 10.70 -2.72 21.51
C ASP A 136 11.29 -1.46 20.85
N LEU A 137 10.47 -0.42 20.74
CA LEU A 137 10.86 0.85 20.15
C LEU A 137 11.22 1.84 21.28
N GLU A 138 12.36 2.50 21.17
CA GLU A 138 12.81 3.49 22.18
C GLU A 138 12.09 4.83 22.00
N PRO A 139 11.56 5.44 23.08
CA PRO A 139 10.98 6.79 23.05
C PRO A 139 11.94 7.85 22.47
N PRO A 140 11.45 9.03 22.02
CA PRO A 140 10.12 9.59 22.30
C PRO A 140 9.10 9.26 21.20
N TYR A 141 7.99 8.63 21.58
CA TYR A 141 6.81 8.52 20.72
C TYR A 141 5.70 9.36 21.32
N GLU A 142 5.12 10.21 20.49
CA GLU A 142 3.85 10.86 20.81
C GLU A 142 2.73 10.01 20.27
N PHE A 143 1.75 9.71 21.13
CA PHE A 143 0.60 8.89 20.78
C PHE A 143 -0.59 9.81 20.60
N GLU A 144 -1.14 9.86 19.39
CA GLU A 144 -2.47 10.40 19.18
C GLU A 144 -3.46 9.28 19.52
N ASP A 145 -4.09 9.35 20.69
CA ASP A 145 -5.15 8.39 21.04
C ASP A 145 -6.39 8.76 20.21
N ALA A 146 -6.56 8.10 19.05
CA ALA A 146 -7.70 8.33 18.17
C ALA A 146 -9.04 7.97 18.83
N ASP A 147 -9.00 7.14 19.88
CA ASP A 147 -10.15 6.83 20.73
C ASP A 147 -10.20 7.82 21.90
N ASN A 148 -10.96 8.90 21.78
CA ASN A 148 -11.18 9.93 22.82
C ASN A 148 -11.84 9.42 24.13
N ASP A 149 -11.88 8.12 24.40
CA ASP A 149 -12.80 7.49 25.37
C ASP A 149 -12.14 6.93 26.65
N ALA A 150 -10.86 7.20 26.95
CA ALA A 150 -10.20 6.65 28.14
C ALA A 150 -10.09 7.64 29.34
N PRO A 151 -10.62 7.31 30.55
CA PRO A 151 -10.63 8.19 31.73
C PRO A 151 -9.40 8.10 32.65
N ASN A 152 -8.37 7.32 32.33
CA ASN A 152 -7.18 7.19 33.18
C ASN A 152 -6.02 8.05 32.66
N GLN A 153 -6.05 9.31 33.08
CA GLN A 153 -5.13 10.38 32.71
C GLN A 153 -4.03 10.50 33.77
N SER A 154 -2.76 10.46 33.39
CA SER A 154 -1.67 10.92 34.25
C SER A 154 -1.09 12.20 33.65
N GLU A 155 -1.20 13.28 34.40
CA GLU A 155 -0.86 14.64 34.00
C GLU A 155 0.67 14.83 33.98
N ALA A 156 1.25 15.07 32.80
CA ALA A 156 2.59 15.65 32.68
C ALA A 156 2.46 17.01 31.99
N VAL A 157 2.90 18.06 32.68
CA VAL A 157 2.79 19.46 32.27
C VAL A 157 4.07 19.83 31.53
N GLY A 158 4.02 19.93 30.20
CA GLY A 158 5.07 20.54 29.38
C GLY A 158 4.72 21.99 29.04
N SER A 159 5.70 22.88 28.91
CA SER A 159 5.48 24.25 28.43
C SER A 159 6.40 24.56 27.25
N ASP A 160 5.88 25.20 26.19
CA ASP A 160 6.73 25.75 25.14
C ASP A 160 7.48 27.02 25.59
N SER A 161 8.35 27.51 24.71
CA SER A 161 9.10 28.77 24.90
C SER A 161 8.22 30.03 24.95
N ALA A 162 6.93 29.93 24.60
CA ALA A 162 5.95 31.00 24.78
C ALA A 162 5.19 30.90 26.11
N GLY A 163 5.49 29.89 26.94
CA GLY A 163 4.79 29.62 28.20
C GLY A 163 3.42 28.96 28.00
N THR A 164 3.10 28.52 26.79
CA THR A 164 1.89 27.73 26.53
C THR A 164 2.11 26.35 27.11
N VAL A 165 1.35 26.05 28.16
CA VAL A 165 1.32 24.72 28.77
C VAL A 165 0.57 23.80 27.82
N TYR A 166 1.27 22.81 27.26
CA TYR A 166 0.64 21.68 26.58
C TYR A 166 0.58 20.52 27.56
N GLU A 167 -0.62 20.00 27.73
CA GLU A 167 -0.85 18.78 28.48
C GLU A 167 -0.29 17.60 27.66
N GLN A 168 0.94 17.18 27.96
CA GLN A 168 1.58 16.08 27.25
C GLN A 168 1.14 14.78 27.90
N LYS A 169 0.10 14.16 27.32
CA LYS A 169 -0.43 12.86 27.76
C LYS A 169 0.57 11.76 27.40
N VAL A 170 1.50 11.46 28.31
CA VAL A 170 2.43 10.34 28.14
C VAL A 170 1.67 9.05 28.42
N LEU A 171 1.12 8.45 27.36
CA LEU A 171 0.66 7.07 27.40
C LEU A 171 1.87 6.19 27.77
N LEU A 172 1.78 5.48 28.90
CA LEU A 172 2.69 4.38 29.28
C LEU A 172 2.50 3.16 28.37
N ALA A 173 2.41 3.39 27.07
CA ALA A 173 2.35 2.35 26.08
C ALA A 173 3.79 1.95 25.73
N HIS A 174 4.04 0.65 25.57
CA HIS A 174 5.33 0.14 25.10
C HIS A 174 5.23 -0.03 23.59
N PRO A 175 5.74 0.92 22.78
CA PRO A 175 5.69 0.81 21.33
C PRO A 175 6.62 -0.30 20.88
N ARG A 176 6.19 -1.00 19.85
CA ARG A 176 6.85 -2.20 19.33
C ARG A 176 6.76 -2.20 17.82
N GLU A 177 7.77 -2.79 17.21
CA GLU A 177 7.76 -3.14 15.80
C GLU A 177 7.78 -4.66 15.66
N VAL A 178 6.90 -5.20 14.83
CA VAL A 178 7.01 -6.58 14.34
C VAL A 178 7.44 -6.57 12.89
N ARG A 179 8.38 -7.44 12.53
CA ARG A 179 8.80 -7.67 11.15
C ARG A 179 8.42 -9.08 10.72
N ALA A 180 7.85 -9.20 9.53
CA ALA A 180 7.30 -10.44 9.03
C ALA A 180 7.64 -10.69 7.56
N GLU A 181 7.77 -11.96 7.21
CA GLU A 181 7.85 -12.41 5.83
C GLU A 181 6.44 -12.61 5.28
N LEU A 182 6.08 -11.81 4.28
CA LEU A 182 4.83 -11.94 3.55
C LEU A 182 5.04 -12.75 2.28
N ARG A 183 4.22 -13.78 2.10
CA ARG A 183 4.13 -14.56 0.85
C ARG A 183 2.69 -14.57 0.39
N ILE A 184 2.43 -14.05 -0.80
CA ILE A 184 1.08 -14.07 -1.39
C ILE A 184 1.11 -14.58 -2.82
N LYS A 185 0.03 -15.26 -3.19
CA LYS A 185 -0.22 -15.78 -4.53
C LYS A 185 -1.53 -15.24 -5.04
N GLU A 186 -1.47 -14.52 -6.15
CA GLU A 186 -2.65 -14.04 -6.87
C GLU A 186 -3.37 -15.22 -7.54
N ALA A 187 -4.70 -15.11 -7.67
CA ALA A 187 -5.49 -16.07 -8.44
C ALA A 187 -5.00 -16.17 -9.90
N PRO A 188 -5.12 -17.36 -10.51
CA PRO A 188 -4.56 -17.63 -11.84
C PRO A 188 -5.31 -16.87 -12.94
N LEU A 189 -4.76 -15.72 -13.32
CA LEU A 189 -5.22 -14.85 -14.40
C LEU A 189 -4.04 -14.41 -15.26
N ALA A 190 -4.32 -13.82 -16.43
CA ALA A 190 -3.28 -13.21 -17.25
C ALA A 190 -2.49 -12.20 -16.40
N ASN A 191 -1.16 -12.25 -16.49
CA ASN A 191 -0.24 -11.49 -15.66
C ASN A 191 -0.29 -11.77 -14.15
N ALA A 192 -0.90 -12.87 -13.67
CA ALA A 192 -0.82 -13.28 -12.26
C ALA A 192 0.62 -13.41 -11.77
N GLY A 193 0.81 -13.21 -10.47
CA GLY A 193 2.11 -13.22 -9.84
C GLY A 193 2.10 -13.79 -8.43
N GLU A 194 3.31 -14.15 -8.00
CA GLU A 194 3.64 -14.50 -6.63
C GLU A 194 4.48 -13.37 -6.05
N MET A 195 4.18 -12.96 -4.82
CA MET A 195 4.92 -11.91 -4.13
C MET A 195 5.57 -12.44 -2.87
N LEU A 196 6.78 -11.96 -2.64
CA LEU A 196 7.57 -12.20 -1.43
C LEU A 196 8.06 -10.84 -0.92
N ALA A 197 7.79 -10.52 0.34
CA ALA A 197 8.06 -9.19 0.90
C ALA A 197 8.41 -9.23 2.39
N ALA A 198 9.07 -8.16 2.85
CA ALA A 198 9.14 -7.81 4.26
C ALA A 198 7.94 -6.92 4.57
N ALA A 199 7.28 -7.22 5.68
CA ALA A 199 6.26 -6.37 6.27
C ALA A 199 6.76 -5.89 7.62
N ALA A 200 6.67 -4.59 7.90
CA ALA A 200 6.94 -4.00 9.20
C ALA A 200 5.65 -3.34 9.71
N LEU A 201 5.23 -3.73 10.92
CA LEU A 201 4.05 -3.19 11.59
C LEU A 201 4.46 -2.61 12.94
N GLN A 202 4.08 -1.35 13.16
CA GLN A 202 4.33 -0.64 14.40
C GLN A 202 3.04 -0.50 15.21
N PHE A 203 3.10 -0.85 16.49
CA PHE A 203 1.94 -0.90 17.35
C PHE A 203 2.33 -0.67 18.80
N TYR A 204 1.32 -0.51 19.65
CA TYR A 204 1.52 -0.43 21.09
C TYR A 204 0.45 -1.23 21.84
N VAL A 205 0.74 -1.55 23.10
CA VAL A 205 -0.20 -2.23 24.00
C VAL A 205 -0.64 -1.24 25.07
N LYS A 206 -1.95 -1.00 25.18
CA LYS A 206 -2.57 -0.18 26.23
C LYS A 206 -2.54 -0.92 27.58
N SER A 207 -2.71 -0.18 28.68
CA SER A 207 -2.78 -0.75 30.03
C SER A 207 -3.90 -1.79 30.18
N ASN A 208 -5.03 -1.60 29.49
CA ASN A 208 -6.15 -2.53 29.42
C ASN A 208 -5.92 -3.74 28.48
N GLN A 209 -4.67 -3.97 28.04
CA GLN A 209 -4.27 -5.06 27.13
C GLN A 209 -4.85 -4.96 25.71
N ARG A 210 -5.47 -3.83 25.33
CA ARG A 210 -5.86 -3.59 23.93
C ARG A 210 -4.65 -3.15 23.10
N LEU A 211 -4.66 -3.54 21.83
CA LEU A 211 -3.67 -3.12 20.84
C LEU A 211 -4.12 -1.82 20.16
N GLY A 212 -3.15 -0.99 19.77
CA GLY A 212 -3.36 0.19 18.94
C GLY A 212 -2.22 0.36 17.94
N TYR A 213 -2.48 1.08 16.86
CA TYR A 213 -1.46 1.43 15.86
C TYR A 213 -0.58 2.55 16.36
N LEU A 214 0.72 2.45 16.12
CA LEU A 214 1.59 3.60 16.30
C LEU A 214 1.40 4.55 15.10
N ARG A 215 0.80 5.71 15.33
CA ARG A 215 0.73 6.79 14.34
C ARG A 215 1.71 7.88 14.77
N SER A 216 2.91 7.86 14.22
CA SER A 216 3.85 8.97 14.44
C SER A 216 3.56 10.09 13.44
N PRO A 217 3.25 11.31 13.88
CA PRO A 217 3.23 12.47 12.98
C PRO A 217 4.65 12.94 12.62
N PHE A 218 5.69 12.45 13.30
CA PHE A 218 7.05 12.92 13.13
C PHE A 218 7.84 12.07 12.16
N ARG A 219 8.55 12.78 11.26
CA ARG A 219 9.52 12.16 10.37
C ARG A 219 10.67 11.59 11.17
N SER A 220 10.86 10.28 11.16
CA SER A 220 12.17 9.72 11.50
C SER A 220 13.05 9.65 10.26
N THR A 221 14.36 9.79 10.48
CA THR A 221 15.41 9.69 9.46
C THR A 221 15.52 8.29 8.85
N ASP A 222 14.92 7.28 9.49
CA ASP A 222 15.13 5.87 9.14
C ASP A 222 14.03 5.33 8.20
N GLY A 223 13.14 6.20 7.72
CA GLY A 223 12.17 5.93 6.64
C GLY A 223 10.95 5.08 7.03
N LEU A 224 11.09 4.15 7.96
CA LEU A 224 10.01 3.25 8.42
C LEU A 224 8.85 3.99 9.09
N TYR A 225 9.16 4.97 9.94
CA TYR A 225 8.16 5.69 10.74
C TYR A 225 7.24 6.61 9.93
N ASN A 226 7.62 6.88 8.68
CA ASN A 226 6.89 7.81 7.83
C ASN A 226 5.78 7.07 7.07
N ALA A 227 5.92 5.77 6.83
CA ALA A 227 4.98 4.96 6.05
C ALA A 227 3.59 4.76 6.68
N GLY A 228 3.32 5.37 7.83
CA GLY A 228 2.19 5.03 8.70
C GLY A 228 2.56 3.86 9.60
N TYR A 229 1.57 3.03 9.95
CA TYR A 229 1.78 1.90 10.87
C TYR A 229 2.20 0.60 10.15
N LEU A 230 2.05 0.51 8.82
CA LEU A 230 2.36 -0.68 8.04
C LEU A 230 3.15 -0.33 6.78
N LEU A 231 4.35 -0.89 6.64
CA LEU A 231 5.18 -0.83 5.44
C LEU A 231 5.42 -2.24 4.91
N ILE A 232 5.28 -2.43 3.60
CA ILE A 232 5.58 -3.68 2.92
C ILE A 232 6.49 -3.39 1.72
N ASN A 233 7.66 -4.03 1.67
CA ASN A 233 8.59 -3.91 0.56
C ASN A 233 9.03 -5.29 0.07
N GLY A 234 9.05 -5.49 -1.24
CA GLY A 234 9.33 -6.83 -1.74
C GLY A 234 9.40 -6.94 -3.25
N SER A 235 9.29 -8.18 -3.71
CA SER A 235 9.40 -8.54 -5.11
C SER A 235 8.17 -9.31 -5.56
N ARG A 236 7.72 -9.05 -6.78
CA ARG A 236 6.65 -9.75 -7.47
C ARG A 236 7.18 -10.46 -8.70
N LEU A 237 7.01 -11.77 -8.75
CA LEU A 237 7.28 -12.61 -9.92
C LEU A 237 6.01 -12.74 -10.74
N ASN A 238 5.99 -12.24 -11.98
CA ASN A 238 4.94 -12.53 -12.93
C ASN A 238 5.10 -13.98 -13.42
N ILE A 239 4.08 -14.82 -13.23
CA ILE A 239 4.14 -16.25 -13.55
C ILE A 239 4.28 -16.47 -15.06
N SER A 240 3.59 -15.66 -15.86
CA SER A 240 3.55 -15.79 -17.33
C SER A 240 4.81 -15.25 -18.01
N THR A 241 5.31 -14.09 -17.59
CA THR A 241 6.47 -13.44 -18.23
C THR A 241 7.79 -13.77 -17.54
N ARG A 242 7.75 -14.40 -16.36
CA ARG A 242 8.90 -14.65 -15.48
C ARG A 242 9.63 -13.37 -15.04
N GLN A 243 9.06 -12.19 -15.27
CA GLN A 243 9.66 -10.93 -14.84
C GLN A 243 9.49 -10.75 -13.33
N VAL A 244 10.57 -10.33 -12.67
CA VAL A 244 10.55 -9.89 -11.27
C VAL A 244 10.51 -8.37 -11.23
N LYS A 245 9.58 -7.79 -10.46
CA LYS A 245 9.52 -6.37 -10.18
C LYS A 245 9.55 -6.11 -8.68
N GLN A 246 10.37 -5.15 -8.25
CA GLN A 246 10.31 -4.65 -6.88
C GLN A 246 9.01 -3.86 -6.65
N PHE A 247 8.53 -3.81 -5.41
CA PHE A 247 7.42 -2.97 -5.02
C PHE A 247 7.56 -2.46 -3.60
N VAL A 248 6.85 -1.36 -3.34
CA VAL A 248 6.62 -0.79 -2.01
C VAL A 248 5.12 -0.58 -1.86
N LEU A 249 4.59 -0.89 -0.67
CA LEU A 249 3.22 -0.66 -0.24
C LEU A 249 3.26 -0.08 1.18
N ALA A 250 2.40 0.88 1.47
CA ALA A 250 2.29 1.48 2.79
C ALA A 250 0.88 2.00 3.04
N ASP A 251 0.54 2.23 4.32
CA ASP A 251 -0.69 2.96 4.69
C ASP A 251 -0.59 4.44 4.28
N ASN A 252 0.60 5.03 4.42
CA ASN A 252 0.92 6.35 3.88
C ASN A 252 2.12 6.27 2.93
N VAL A 253 1.84 6.02 1.65
CA VAL A 253 2.87 5.81 0.62
C VAL A 253 3.73 7.05 0.35
N PHE A 254 3.16 8.25 0.46
CA PHE A 254 3.87 9.52 0.26
C PHE A 254 5.01 9.69 1.26
N ALA A 255 4.75 9.29 2.49
CA ALA A 255 5.71 9.39 3.56
C ALA A 255 6.68 8.19 3.56
N ALA A 256 6.27 7.02 3.05
CA ALA A 256 7.16 5.87 2.83
C ALA A 256 8.23 6.10 1.74
N ALA A 257 7.92 6.90 0.71
CA ALA A 257 8.82 7.12 -0.43
C ALA A 257 8.85 8.59 -0.88
N PRO A 258 9.26 9.53 -0.01
CA PRO A 258 9.13 10.97 -0.28
C PRO A 258 9.87 11.41 -1.55
N ASP A 259 11.00 10.78 -1.88
CA ASP A 259 11.76 11.07 -3.09
C ASP A 259 11.04 10.68 -4.39
N VAL A 260 10.17 9.68 -4.33
CA VAL A 260 9.33 9.28 -5.46
C VAL A 260 8.23 10.31 -5.66
N TYR A 261 7.62 10.78 -4.57
CA TYR A 261 6.42 11.63 -4.62
C TYR A 261 6.66 13.12 -4.76
N LYS A 262 7.89 13.61 -4.55
CA LYS A 262 8.22 15.03 -4.74
C LYS A 262 7.79 15.60 -6.11
N ASP A 263 7.72 14.75 -7.14
CA ASP A 263 7.29 15.16 -8.49
C ASP A 263 5.78 14.96 -8.74
N PHE A 264 5.10 14.19 -7.88
CA PHE A 264 3.69 13.83 -7.98
C PHE A 264 2.79 14.89 -7.36
N GLU A 265 3.25 15.63 -6.37
CA GLU A 265 2.51 16.71 -5.73
C GLU A 265 2.62 17.99 -6.59
N ILE A 266 1.49 18.49 -7.09
CA ILE A 266 1.42 19.85 -7.66
C ILE A 266 0.92 20.80 -6.57
N GLY A 267 1.79 21.71 -6.13
CA GLY A 267 1.47 22.79 -5.20
C GLY A 267 1.53 22.42 -3.71
N ASP A 268 1.52 23.44 -2.84
CA ASP A 268 1.70 23.31 -1.38
C ASP A 268 0.49 22.68 -0.64
N ARG A 269 -0.51 22.15 -1.36
CA ARG A 269 -1.79 21.70 -0.79
C ARG A 269 -2.00 20.19 -0.74
N GLY A 270 -0.97 19.38 -1.05
CA GLY A 270 -0.89 17.97 -0.63
C GLY A 270 -2.00 17.04 -1.15
N GLY A 271 -2.60 17.32 -2.31
CA GLY A 271 -3.70 16.48 -2.83
C GLY A 271 -3.87 16.42 -4.35
N GLU A 272 -3.19 17.27 -5.11
CA GLU A 272 -3.27 17.25 -6.58
C GLU A 272 -2.17 16.35 -7.14
N MET A 273 -2.59 15.33 -7.89
CA MET A 273 -1.69 14.38 -8.55
C MET A 273 -1.27 14.95 -9.89
N ASN A 274 0.04 15.04 -10.11
CA ASN A 274 0.58 15.54 -11.36
C ASN A 274 0.02 14.74 -12.56
N PRO A 275 -0.73 15.37 -13.49
CA PRO A 275 -1.36 14.69 -14.62
C PRO A 275 -0.36 13.92 -15.50
N LYS A 276 0.92 14.33 -15.48
CA LYS A 276 2.02 13.60 -16.12
C LYS A 276 2.05 12.12 -15.70
N TYR A 277 1.67 11.77 -14.47
CA TYR A 277 1.70 10.40 -13.95
C TYR A 277 0.34 9.67 -14.00
N ALA A 278 -0.71 10.28 -14.55
CA ALA A 278 -2.01 9.62 -14.71
C ALA A 278 -1.93 8.30 -15.49
N HIS A 279 -1.04 8.22 -16.48
CA HIS A 279 -0.81 7.01 -17.27
C HIS A 279 -0.21 5.84 -16.47
N LEU A 280 0.34 6.12 -15.28
CA LEU A 280 0.88 5.14 -14.33
C LEU A 280 -0.15 4.72 -13.27
N GLY A 281 -1.39 5.19 -13.36
CA GLY A 281 -2.48 4.89 -12.40
C GLY A 281 -2.63 5.92 -11.27
N TRP A 282 -1.79 6.94 -11.23
CA TRP A 282 -1.87 8.05 -10.28
C TRP A 282 -2.84 9.11 -10.78
N THR A 283 -4.13 8.92 -10.52
CA THR A 283 -5.19 9.86 -10.91
C THR A 283 -5.83 10.46 -9.66
N GLU A 284 -6.25 11.74 -9.71
CA GLU A 284 -6.89 12.50 -8.61
C GLU A 284 -8.24 11.96 -8.11
N LYS A 285 -8.60 10.74 -8.50
CA LYS A 285 -9.88 10.16 -8.20
C LYS A 285 -9.72 9.19 -7.04
N TRP A 286 -9.93 9.73 -5.83
CA TRP A 286 -10.59 9.06 -4.72
C TRP A 286 -12.04 8.69 -5.13
N GLU A 287 -12.21 8.06 -6.30
CA GLU A 287 -13.46 7.43 -6.64
C GLU A 287 -13.60 6.29 -5.64
N ASN A 288 -14.50 6.48 -4.66
CA ASN A 288 -14.89 5.55 -3.59
C ASN A 288 -15.47 4.23 -4.13
N ASP A 289 -14.96 3.72 -5.24
CA ASP A 289 -15.16 2.36 -5.66
C ASP A 289 -14.38 1.52 -4.64
N GLU A 290 -15.09 1.06 -3.60
CA GLU A 290 -14.64 0.04 -2.65
C GLU A 290 -14.42 -1.28 -3.41
N TRP A 291 -13.46 -1.29 -4.35
CA TRP A 291 -13.17 -2.38 -5.29
C TRP A 291 -12.77 -3.67 -4.56
N TRP A 292 -12.38 -3.53 -3.30
CA TRP A 292 -12.05 -4.62 -2.40
C TRP A 292 -13.29 -5.23 -1.72
N ALA A 293 -14.42 -4.53 -1.64
CA ALA A 293 -15.64 -5.06 -1.05
C ALA A 293 -16.33 -6.08 -1.99
N ASP A 294 -16.99 -7.08 -1.42
CA ASP A 294 -17.74 -8.10 -2.19
C ASP A 294 -19.11 -7.58 -2.66
N SER A 295 -19.59 -6.47 -2.09
CA SER A 295 -20.78 -5.78 -2.53
C SER A 295 -20.49 -4.29 -2.61
N PRO A 296 -20.57 -3.66 -3.79
CA PRO A 296 -20.44 -2.22 -3.87
C PRO A 296 -21.55 -1.60 -3.01
N LYS A 297 -21.20 -0.70 -2.09
CA LYS A 297 -22.22 0.09 -1.38
C LYS A 297 -23.14 0.71 -2.42
N PRO A 298 -24.47 0.69 -2.21
CA PRO A 298 -25.39 1.33 -3.12
C PRO A 298 -24.94 2.77 -3.33
N LYS A 299 -24.72 3.16 -4.59
CA LYS A 299 -24.38 4.54 -4.93
C LYS A 299 -25.52 5.41 -4.39
N LEU A 300 -25.19 6.37 -3.51
CA LEU A 300 -26.14 7.38 -3.11
C LEU A 300 -26.54 8.13 -4.38
N VAL A 301 -27.77 7.93 -4.83
CA VAL A 301 -28.36 8.73 -5.90
C VAL A 301 -28.70 10.06 -5.23
N LEU A 302 -27.82 11.04 -5.41
CA LEU A 302 -28.06 12.44 -5.02
C LEU A 302 -28.99 13.13 -6.02
#